data_AF-A0A9D2B7X9-F1
#
_entry.id   AF-A0A9D2B7X9-F1
#
_cell.length_a   1.000
_cell.length_b   1.000
_cell.length_c   1.000
_cell.angle_alpha   90.00
_cell.angle_beta   90.00
_cell.angle_gamma   90.00
#
_symmetry.space_group_name_H-M   'P 1'
#
loop_
_entity.id
_entity.type
_entity.pdbx_description
1 polymer ?
#
loop_
_entity_poly.entity_id
_entity_poly.type
_entity_poly.pdbx_seq_one_letter_code
_entity_poly.pdbx_strand_id
1 'polypeptide(L)'
;MAEYSCFARRLVTAQGYRLGVGGLCPAGRAADCAAALAPLAALELSGREDIYQVDYLLARAIQTHAPQELAVAGATLATGQRLPQGVRTGGVVGSPQEEIASAGEALEQLPQGFCQCAIPGGPGLVAQAAPEAVAQALEELRRLKPPSRREVLAILARAAIPTALVVYDGTGSGAHGFLLALAAGRAESVELEAPPAGADAP
;
A
#
# COMPACT_ATOMS: atom_id res chain seq x y z
N MET A 1 -23.76 -0.54 7.89
CA MET A 1 -22.49 -0.69 7.15
C MET A 1 -21.53 -1.46 8.04
N ALA A 2 -20.73 -2.37 7.51
CA ALA A 2 -19.73 -3.07 8.31
C ALA A 2 -18.74 -2.04 8.88
N GLU A 3 -18.57 -1.99 10.19
CA GLU A 3 -17.58 -1.13 10.81
C GLU A 3 -16.20 -1.75 10.58
N TYR A 4 -15.33 -1.02 9.90
CA TYR A 4 -13.93 -1.39 9.74
C TYR A 4 -13.06 -0.71 10.79
N SER A 5 -11.97 -1.38 11.16
CA SER A 5 -10.82 -0.79 11.84
C SER A 5 -9.61 -0.84 10.91
N CYS A 6 -8.70 0.10 11.05
CA CYS A 6 -7.51 0.19 10.22
C CYS A 6 -6.24 -0.06 11.04
N PHE A 7 -5.16 -0.43 10.36
CA PHE A 7 -3.82 -0.48 10.93
C PHE A 7 -2.79 -0.10 9.87
N ALA A 8 -1.65 0.39 10.34
CA ALA A 8 -0.43 0.52 9.55
C ALA A 8 0.77 0.19 10.46
N ARG A 9 1.74 -0.55 9.93
CA ARG A 9 2.93 -1.00 10.67
C ARG A 9 4.18 -0.87 9.82
N ARG A 10 5.24 -0.41 10.46
CA ARG A 10 6.58 -0.43 9.90
C ARG A 10 7.27 -1.72 10.32
N LEU A 11 7.86 -2.41 9.34
CA LEU A 11 8.66 -3.61 9.47
C LEU A 11 10.04 -3.35 8.83
N VAL A 12 10.97 -4.24 9.12
CA VAL A 12 12.27 -4.33 8.45
C VAL A 12 12.43 -5.76 7.97
N THR A 13 12.77 -5.96 6.71
CA THR A 13 12.97 -7.30 6.15
C THR A 13 14.25 -7.93 6.70
N ALA A 14 14.43 -9.25 6.53
CA ALA A 14 15.66 -9.95 6.87
C ALA A 14 16.91 -9.34 6.18
N GLN A 15 16.72 -8.70 5.03
CA GLN A 15 17.76 -8.02 4.25
C GLN A 15 17.95 -6.54 4.63
N GLY A 16 17.23 -6.06 5.65
CA GLY A 16 17.33 -4.67 6.11
C GLY A 16 16.49 -3.67 5.31
N TYR A 17 15.68 -4.11 4.35
CA TYR A 17 14.79 -3.21 3.61
C TYR A 17 13.65 -2.73 4.51
N ARG A 18 13.25 -1.47 4.31
CA ARG A 18 12.17 -0.87 5.09
C ARG A 18 10.84 -1.20 4.42
N LEU A 19 9.89 -1.72 5.19
CA LEU A 19 8.59 -2.15 4.71
C LEU A 19 7.49 -1.46 5.54
N GLY A 20 6.51 -0.87 4.88
CA GLY A 20 5.26 -0.44 5.48
C GLY A 20 4.15 -1.40 5.04
N VAL A 21 3.37 -1.90 5.98
CA VAL A 21 2.21 -2.77 5.70
C VAL A 21 0.99 -2.24 6.43
N GLY A 22 -0.18 -2.32 5.82
CA GLY A 22 -1.42 -1.88 6.45
C GLY A 22 -2.63 -2.48 5.78
N GLY A 23 -3.80 -2.21 6.35
CA GLY A 23 -5.04 -2.79 5.86
C GLY A 23 -6.27 -2.37 6.64
N LEU A 24 -7.41 -2.86 6.16
CA LEU A 24 -8.73 -2.67 6.76
C LEU A 24 -9.32 -4.02 7.18
N CYS A 25 -9.70 -4.11 8.44
CA CYS A 25 -10.25 -5.32 9.04
C CYS A 25 -11.61 -5.02 9.68
N PRO A 26 -12.42 -6.04 9.98
CA PRO A 26 -13.60 -5.84 10.82
C PRO A 26 -13.25 -5.10 12.12
N ALA A 27 -14.21 -4.35 12.64
CA ALA A 27 -14.05 -3.60 13.88
C ALA A 27 -13.47 -4.48 15.01
N GLY A 28 -12.48 -3.94 15.72
CA GLY A 28 -11.81 -4.63 16.83
C GLY A 28 -10.73 -5.64 16.42
N ARG A 29 -10.51 -5.91 15.13
CA ARG A 29 -9.56 -6.93 14.63
C ARG A 29 -8.24 -6.37 14.08
N ALA A 30 -8.08 -5.03 14.06
CA ALA A 30 -6.87 -4.39 13.54
C ALA A 30 -5.56 -4.95 14.12
N ALA A 31 -5.52 -5.24 15.42
CA ALA A 31 -4.33 -5.80 16.07
C ALA A 31 -4.01 -7.22 15.60
N ASP A 32 -5.04 -8.08 15.48
CA ASP A 32 -4.89 -9.46 15.03
C ASP A 32 -4.44 -9.54 13.57
N CYS A 33 -5.06 -8.73 12.70
CA CYS A 33 -4.65 -8.60 11.30
C CYS A 33 -3.20 -8.10 11.17
N ALA A 34 -2.83 -7.09 11.97
CA ALA A 34 -1.48 -6.56 11.96
C ALA A 34 -0.45 -7.59 12.44
N ALA A 35 -0.82 -8.45 13.41
CA ALA A 35 0.01 -9.55 13.86
C ALA A 35 0.13 -10.66 12.80
N ALA A 36 -0.96 -10.97 12.09
CA ALA A 36 -0.96 -11.96 11.01
C ALA A 36 -0.01 -11.57 9.87
N LEU A 37 0.17 -10.27 9.59
CA LEU A 37 1.12 -9.77 8.59
C LEU A 37 2.55 -9.53 9.12
N ALA A 38 2.84 -9.81 10.40
CA ALA A 38 4.21 -9.70 10.93
C ALA A 38 5.26 -10.59 10.21
N PRO A 39 4.93 -11.80 9.70
CA PRO A 39 5.86 -12.64 8.94
C PRO A 39 6.39 -12.00 7.66
N LEU A 40 5.78 -10.92 7.14
CA LEU A 40 6.34 -10.17 6.00
C LEU A 40 7.74 -9.59 6.27
N ALA A 41 8.16 -9.50 7.54
CA ALA A 41 9.54 -9.19 7.90
C ALA A 41 10.54 -10.26 7.41
N ALA A 42 10.09 -11.47 7.07
CA ALA A 42 10.92 -12.51 6.47
C ALA A 42 10.92 -12.49 4.92
N LEU A 43 10.33 -11.47 4.29
CA LEU A 43 10.37 -11.33 2.84
C LEU A 43 11.82 -11.17 2.36
N GLU A 44 12.20 -11.98 1.38
CA GLU A 44 13.50 -11.95 0.73
C GLU A 44 13.35 -11.61 -0.77
N LEU A 45 14.22 -10.73 -1.25
CA LEU A 45 14.38 -10.38 -2.65
C LEU A 45 15.78 -10.81 -3.11
N SER A 46 15.90 -11.41 -4.28
CA SER A 46 17.17 -11.80 -4.88
C SER A 46 18.03 -10.61 -5.33
N GLY A 47 17.45 -9.41 -5.39
CA GLY A 47 18.09 -8.20 -5.91
C GLY A 47 18.15 -8.14 -7.44
N ARG A 48 17.56 -9.13 -8.12
CA ARG A 48 17.51 -9.26 -9.59
C ARG A 48 16.09 -9.16 -10.14
N GLU A 49 15.12 -8.90 -9.27
CA GLU A 49 13.73 -8.73 -9.62
C GLU A 49 13.58 -7.58 -10.62
N ASP A 50 12.74 -7.78 -11.64
CA ASP A 50 12.17 -6.65 -12.34
C ASP A 50 11.12 -5.94 -11.45
N ILE A 51 10.70 -4.76 -11.89
CA ILE A 51 9.75 -3.93 -11.12
C ILE A 51 8.43 -4.66 -10.84
N TYR A 52 7.94 -5.50 -11.76
CA TYR A 52 6.69 -6.22 -11.57
C TYR A 52 6.86 -7.37 -10.58
N GLN A 53 8.04 -7.98 -10.57
CA GLN A 53 8.35 -9.08 -9.66
C GLN A 53 8.45 -8.61 -8.21
N VAL A 54 8.96 -7.40 -7.94
CA VAL A 54 8.94 -6.81 -6.58
C VAL A 54 7.50 -6.69 -6.07
N ASP A 55 6.62 -6.09 -6.86
CA ASP A 55 5.21 -5.91 -6.49
C ASP A 55 4.49 -7.25 -6.36
N TYR A 56 4.73 -8.19 -7.29
CA TYR A 56 4.16 -9.54 -7.20
C TYR A 56 4.58 -10.27 -5.93
N LEU A 57 5.86 -10.22 -5.54
CA LEU A 57 6.35 -10.87 -4.32
C LEU A 57 5.74 -10.24 -3.06
N LEU A 58 5.56 -8.92 -3.03
CA LEU A 58 4.86 -8.23 -1.94
C LEU A 58 3.40 -8.67 -1.84
N ALA A 59 2.66 -8.64 -2.95
CA ALA A 59 1.26 -9.05 -3.00
C ALA A 59 1.09 -10.53 -2.59
N ARG A 60 2.00 -11.41 -3.04
CA ARG A 60 2.00 -12.82 -2.69
C ARG A 60 2.30 -13.06 -1.21
N ALA A 61 3.23 -12.31 -0.64
CA ALA A 61 3.53 -12.39 0.80
C ALA A 61 2.33 -11.94 1.64
N ILE A 62 1.65 -10.85 1.23
CA ILE A 62 0.39 -10.43 1.85
C ILE A 62 -0.65 -11.56 1.76
N GLN A 63 -0.92 -12.08 0.56
CA GLN A 63 -1.92 -13.13 0.35
C GLN A 63 -1.63 -14.40 1.15
N THR A 64 -0.36 -14.77 1.31
CA THR A 64 0.06 -15.96 2.09
C THR A 64 -0.25 -15.83 3.58
N HIS A 65 -0.19 -14.61 4.11
CA HIS A 65 -0.28 -14.36 5.56
C HIS A 65 -1.57 -13.65 5.99
N ALA A 66 -2.31 -13.09 5.04
CA ALA A 66 -3.55 -12.38 5.30
C ALA A 66 -4.60 -13.34 5.90
N PRO A 67 -5.21 -12.98 7.04
CA PRO A 67 -6.35 -13.73 7.53
C PRO A 67 -7.56 -13.50 6.61
N GLN A 68 -8.50 -14.45 6.58
CA GLN A 68 -9.64 -14.42 5.65
C GLN A 68 -10.51 -13.16 5.83
N GLU A 69 -10.57 -12.61 7.04
CA GLU A 69 -11.32 -11.40 7.36
C GLU A 69 -10.65 -10.09 6.94
N LEU A 70 -9.37 -10.09 6.53
CA LEU A 70 -8.68 -8.88 6.07
C LEU A 70 -9.24 -8.48 4.71
N ALA A 71 -10.09 -7.44 4.69
CA ALA A 71 -10.84 -7.04 3.50
C ALA A 71 -9.95 -6.44 2.42
N VAL A 72 -9.03 -5.55 2.83
CA VAL A 72 -8.04 -4.95 1.92
C VAL A 72 -6.72 -4.79 2.66
N ALA A 73 -5.63 -4.94 1.92
CA ALA A 73 -4.28 -4.82 2.42
C ALA A 73 -3.40 -4.13 1.40
N GLY A 74 -2.27 -3.65 1.87
CA GLY A 74 -1.28 -3.02 1.02
C GLY A 74 0.06 -2.93 1.71
N ALA A 75 1.08 -2.75 0.90
CA ALA A 75 2.43 -2.57 1.37
C ALA A 75 3.23 -1.62 0.50
N THR A 76 4.16 -0.92 1.12
CA THR A 76 5.18 -0.11 0.44
C THR A 76 6.55 -0.57 0.90
N LEU A 77 7.49 -0.73 -0.02
CA LEU A 77 8.83 -1.28 0.22
C LEU A 77 9.89 -0.32 -0.32
N ALA A 78 10.85 0.01 0.53
CA ALA A 78 12.02 0.80 0.16
C ALA A 78 13.28 -0.07 0.24
N THR A 79 13.80 -0.48 -0.92
CA THR A 79 15.01 -1.30 -1.04
C THR A 79 16.30 -0.48 -1.18
N GLY A 80 16.19 0.80 -1.56
CA GLY A 80 17.35 1.64 -1.89
C GLY A 80 17.98 1.36 -3.26
N GLN A 81 17.42 0.42 -4.03
CA GLN A 81 17.89 0.11 -5.37
C GLN A 81 17.71 1.30 -6.33
N ARG A 82 18.68 1.47 -7.24
CA ARG A 82 18.59 2.44 -8.32
C ARG A 82 17.83 1.83 -9.50
N LEU A 83 16.68 2.41 -9.81
CA LEU A 83 15.90 2.10 -11.01
C LEU A 83 16.18 3.12 -12.13
N PRO A 84 15.82 2.82 -13.38
CA PRO A 84 15.83 3.82 -14.46
C PRO A 84 15.06 5.09 -14.07
N GLN A 85 15.47 6.22 -14.63
CA GLN A 85 14.87 7.51 -14.28
C GLN A 85 13.35 7.51 -14.52
N GLY A 86 12.59 7.93 -13.50
CA GLY A 86 11.13 7.98 -13.55
C GLY A 86 10.42 6.65 -13.27
N VAL A 87 11.15 5.54 -13.15
CA VAL A 87 10.60 4.24 -12.79
C VAL A 87 10.54 4.11 -11.26
N ARG A 88 9.40 3.65 -10.77
CA ARG A 88 9.10 3.40 -9.35
C ARG A 88 8.37 2.08 -9.19
N THR A 89 8.53 1.45 -8.03
CA THR A 89 7.93 0.16 -7.65
C THR A 89 7.97 -0.02 -6.12
N GLY A 90 7.53 -1.19 -5.64
CA GLY A 90 7.51 -1.53 -4.24
C GLY A 90 6.27 -0.93 -3.59
N GLY A 91 5.12 -1.03 -4.26
CA GLY A 91 3.85 -0.52 -3.80
C GLY A 91 2.71 -1.41 -4.30
N VAL A 92 1.98 -2.02 -3.38
CA VAL A 92 0.82 -2.87 -3.69
C VAL A 92 -0.37 -2.51 -2.83
N VAL A 93 -1.57 -2.61 -3.39
CA VAL A 93 -2.82 -2.43 -2.68
C VAL A 93 -3.90 -3.29 -3.32
N GLY A 94 -4.79 -3.88 -2.51
CA GLY A 94 -5.93 -4.65 -3.02
C GLY A 94 -6.54 -5.58 -1.97
N SER A 95 -7.40 -6.48 -2.44
CA SER A 95 -7.95 -7.57 -1.62
C SER A 95 -6.98 -8.75 -1.61
N PRO A 96 -6.52 -9.24 -0.44
CA PRO A 96 -5.67 -10.45 -0.38
C PRO A 96 -6.35 -11.72 -0.89
N GLN A 97 -7.69 -11.74 -0.98
CA GLN A 97 -8.47 -12.90 -1.41
C GLN A 97 -8.72 -12.92 -2.93
N GLU A 98 -8.32 -11.88 -3.65
CA GLU A 98 -8.45 -11.81 -5.10
C GLU A 98 -7.15 -12.26 -5.80
N GLU A 99 -7.23 -12.46 -7.12
CA GLU A 99 -6.07 -12.77 -7.94
C GLU A 99 -5.08 -11.60 -7.97
N ILE A 100 -3.78 -11.91 -7.93
CA ILE A 100 -2.73 -10.90 -8.01
C ILE A 100 -2.61 -10.44 -9.47
N ALA A 101 -2.89 -9.16 -9.72
CA ALA A 101 -2.76 -8.54 -11.02
C ALA A 101 -1.96 -7.23 -10.93
N SER A 102 -1.28 -6.87 -12.03
CA SER A 102 -0.57 -5.59 -12.16
C SER A 102 -1.56 -4.44 -12.33
N ALA A 103 -1.18 -3.26 -11.85
CA ALA A 103 -1.99 -2.04 -12.01
C ALA A 103 -2.21 -1.69 -13.50
N GLY A 104 -3.47 -1.48 -13.88
CA GLY A 104 -3.87 -1.14 -15.25
C GLY A 104 -4.53 0.22 -15.42
N GLU A 105 -4.49 1.10 -14.41
CA GLU A 105 -5.26 2.37 -14.32
C GLU A 105 -6.79 2.19 -14.39
N ALA A 106 -7.28 0.96 -14.54
CA ALA A 106 -8.69 0.63 -14.53
C ALA A 106 -9.27 0.73 -13.11
N LEU A 107 -10.54 1.12 -13.04
CA LEU A 107 -11.34 0.97 -11.83
C LEU A 107 -11.78 -0.49 -11.74
N GLU A 108 -11.51 -1.09 -10.59
CA GLU A 108 -11.87 -2.46 -10.29
C GLU A 108 -12.80 -2.49 -9.07
N GLN A 109 -13.88 -3.28 -9.15
CA GLN A 109 -14.72 -3.53 -7.99
C GLN A 109 -14.16 -4.71 -7.21
N LEU A 110 -13.98 -4.50 -5.92
CA LEU A 110 -13.56 -5.52 -4.97
C LEU A 110 -14.77 -5.98 -4.14
N PRO A 111 -14.66 -7.12 -3.44
CA PRO A 111 -15.67 -7.56 -2.49
C PRO A 111 -16.03 -6.48 -1.45
N GLN A 112 -17.19 -6.64 -0.81
CA GLN A 112 -17.61 -5.82 0.34
C GLN A 112 -17.81 -4.32 0.03
N GLY A 113 -18.01 -4.01 -1.26
CA GLY A 113 -18.30 -2.66 -1.74
C GLY A 113 -17.06 -1.76 -1.84
N PHE A 114 -15.87 -2.34 -1.85
CA PHE A 114 -14.64 -1.61 -2.14
C PHE A 114 -14.46 -1.39 -3.64
N CYS A 115 -13.82 -0.30 -3.99
CA CYS A 115 -13.35 -0.01 -5.33
C CYS A 115 -11.86 0.32 -5.27
N GLN A 116 -11.12 -0.23 -6.22
CA GLN A 116 -9.69 -0.08 -6.37
C GLN A 116 -9.37 0.69 -7.65
N CYS A 117 -8.34 1.54 -7.59
CA CYS A 117 -7.68 2.08 -8.76
C CYS A 117 -6.21 2.36 -8.42
N ALA A 118 -5.30 2.02 -9.33
CA ALA A 118 -3.87 2.19 -9.13
C ALA A 118 -3.17 2.65 -10.41
N ILE A 119 -2.21 3.55 -10.25
CA ILE A 119 -1.38 4.08 -11.33
C ILE A 119 -0.03 3.36 -11.32
N PRO A 120 0.43 2.79 -12.45
CA PRO A 120 1.76 2.19 -12.55
C PRO A 120 2.86 3.17 -12.11
N GLY A 121 3.71 2.72 -11.18
CA GLY A 121 4.78 3.56 -10.65
C GLY A 121 4.26 4.73 -9.79
N GLY A 122 3.03 4.69 -9.29
CA GLY A 122 2.30 5.80 -8.68
C GLY A 122 1.48 5.38 -7.46
N PRO A 123 0.51 6.21 -7.02
CA PRO A 123 -0.36 5.80 -5.93
C PRO A 123 -1.33 4.70 -6.36
N GLY A 124 -1.64 3.82 -5.41
CA GLY A 124 -2.82 2.97 -5.41
C GLY A 124 -3.80 3.42 -4.34
N LEU A 125 -5.09 3.35 -4.64
CA LEU A 125 -6.19 3.65 -3.74
C LEU A 125 -7.19 2.50 -3.77
N VAL A 126 -7.56 2.02 -2.58
CA VAL A 126 -8.73 1.18 -2.38
C VAL A 126 -9.65 1.86 -1.37
N ALA A 127 -10.92 2.01 -1.70
CA ALA A 127 -11.86 2.73 -0.84
C ALA A 127 -13.28 2.18 -0.93
N GLN A 128 -14.02 2.29 0.18
CA GLN A 128 -15.45 1.99 0.20
C GLN A 128 -16.20 3.26 -0.22
N ALA A 129 -16.25 3.50 -1.53
CA ALA A 129 -16.84 4.69 -2.14
C ALA A 129 -17.28 4.41 -3.58
N ALA A 130 -18.07 5.32 -4.16
CA ALA A 130 -18.43 5.25 -5.57
C ALA A 130 -17.17 5.32 -6.46
N PRO A 131 -17.12 4.57 -7.57
CA PRO A 131 -15.94 4.53 -8.45
C PRO A 131 -15.47 5.91 -8.93
N GLU A 132 -16.39 6.84 -9.17
CA GLU A 132 -16.08 8.21 -9.60
C GLU A 132 -15.32 8.99 -8.53
N ALA A 133 -15.70 8.81 -7.25
CA ALA A 133 -15.01 9.45 -6.12
C ALA A 133 -13.61 8.87 -5.94
N VAL A 134 -13.44 7.55 -6.14
CA VAL A 134 -12.14 6.88 -6.09
C VAL A 134 -11.22 7.39 -7.20
N ALA A 135 -11.70 7.44 -8.45
CA ALA A 135 -10.92 7.96 -9.57
C ALA A 135 -10.52 9.44 -9.38
N GLN A 136 -11.46 10.28 -8.94
CA GLN A 136 -11.16 11.69 -8.67
C GLN A 136 -10.11 11.85 -7.57
N ALA A 137 -10.25 11.12 -6.46
CA ALA A 137 -9.29 11.17 -5.37
C ALA A 137 -7.90 10.70 -5.83
N LEU A 138 -7.82 9.64 -6.65
CA LEU A 138 -6.56 9.13 -7.17
C LEU A 138 -5.84 10.15 -8.06
N GLU A 139 -6.58 10.88 -8.90
CA GLU A 139 -6.01 11.95 -9.75
C GLU A 139 -5.42 13.11 -8.92
N GLU A 140 -6.02 13.44 -7.78
CA GLU A 140 -5.46 14.40 -6.84
C GLU A 140 -4.23 13.83 -6.11
N LEU A 141 -4.30 12.58 -5.66
CA LEU A 141 -3.19 11.87 -5.01
C LEU A 141 -1.95 11.78 -5.90
N ARG A 142 -2.14 11.57 -7.21
CA ARG A 142 -1.06 11.52 -8.22
C ARG A 142 -0.19 12.77 -8.25
N ARG A 143 -0.75 13.92 -7.87
CA ARG A 143 -0.07 15.23 -7.90
C ARG A 143 0.81 15.48 -6.67
N LEU A 144 0.65 14.67 -5.61
CA LEU A 144 1.47 14.80 -4.40
C LEU A 144 2.87 14.22 -4.61
N LYS A 145 3.91 15.04 -4.37
CA LYS A 145 5.33 14.65 -4.50
C LYS A 145 6.19 15.47 -3.51
N PRO A 146 6.53 14.96 -2.31
CA PRO A 146 6.09 13.70 -1.69
C PRO A 146 4.65 13.78 -1.15
N PRO A 147 3.98 12.64 -0.90
CA PRO A 147 2.73 12.62 -0.14
C PRO A 147 2.98 12.90 1.35
N SER A 148 2.05 13.61 1.99
CA SER A 148 1.98 13.73 3.46
C SER A 148 0.64 13.23 3.98
N ARG A 149 0.63 12.71 5.22
CA ARG A 149 -0.60 12.28 5.90
C ARG A 149 -1.71 13.33 5.84
N ARG A 150 -1.38 14.60 6.06
CA ARG A 150 -2.36 15.70 6.10
C ARG A 150 -3.01 15.92 4.73
N GLU A 151 -2.22 15.92 3.66
CA GLU A 151 -2.72 16.17 2.30
C GLU A 151 -3.56 14.99 1.80
N VAL A 152 -3.11 13.76 2.05
CA VAL A 152 -3.86 12.55 1.71
C VAL A 152 -5.23 12.55 2.41
N LEU A 153 -5.27 12.82 3.73
CA LEU A 153 -6.53 12.91 4.47
C LEU A 153 -7.43 14.04 3.96
N ALA A 154 -6.86 15.18 3.56
CA ALA A 154 -7.63 16.28 3.01
C ALA A 154 -8.28 15.92 1.65
N ILE A 155 -7.57 15.17 0.80
CA ILE A 155 -8.12 14.64 -0.47
C ILE A 155 -9.27 13.68 -0.18
N LEU A 156 -9.06 12.69 0.69
CA LEU A 156 -10.09 11.70 1.05
C LEU A 156 -11.33 12.37 1.66
N ALA A 157 -11.14 13.36 2.51
CA ALA A 157 -12.24 14.12 3.11
C ALA A 157 -13.04 14.92 2.06
N ARG A 158 -12.37 15.60 1.11
CA ARG A 158 -13.05 16.32 0.01
C ARG A 158 -13.85 15.39 -0.89
N ALA A 159 -13.34 14.19 -1.13
CA ALA A 159 -14.02 13.14 -1.89
C ALA A 159 -15.10 12.39 -1.08
N ALA A 160 -15.33 12.79 0.19
CA ALA A 160 -16.26 12.12 1.11
C ALA A 160 -15.99 10.61 1.27
N ILE A 161 -14.70 10.23 1.32
CA ILE A 161 -14.25 8.84 1.47
C ILE A 161 -13.88 8.58 2.95
N PRO A 162 -14.74 7.88 3.74
CA PRO A 162 -14.49 7.66 5.17
C PRO A 162 -13.65 6.41 5.47
N THR A 163 -13.49 5.53 4.48
CA THR A 163 -12.83 4.23 4.61
C THR A 163 -11.96 3.98 3.39
N ALA A 164 -10.63 3.97 3.57
CA ALA A 164 -9.68 3.86 2.47
C ALA A 164 -8.33 3.27 2.88
N LEU A 165 -7.60 2.77 1.90
CA LEU A 165 -6.19 2.43 1.95
C LEU A 165 -5.48 3.06 0.76
N VAL A 166 -4.47 3.87 1.05
CA VAL A 166 -3.62 4.55 0.05
C VAL A 166 -2.21 4.02 0.17
N VAL A 167 -1.59 3.69 -0.95
CA VAL A 167 -0.21 3.20 -1.02
C VAL A 167 0.54 3.94 -2.11
N TYR A 168 1.77 4.37 -1.84
CA TYR A 168 2.74 4.87 -2.82
C TYR A 168 3.97 3.99 -2.80
N ASP A 169 4.56 3.81 -3.98
CA ASP A 169 5.83 3.12 -4.19
C ASP A 169 6.98 3.67 -3.33
N GLY A 170 7.75 2.75 -2.75
CA GLY A 170 8.90 3.06 -1.90
C GLY A 170 10.26 2.91 -2.57
N THR A 171 10.34 2.34 -3.78
CA THR A 171 11.60 2.05 -4.47
C THR A 171 11.70 2.80 -5.79
N GLY A 172 12.90 3.30 -6.10
CA GLY A 172 13.19 4.13 -7.27
C GLY A 172 13.63 5.55 -6.91
N SER A 173 14.17 6.29 -7.89
CA SER A 173 14.65 7.65 -7.66
C SER A 173 13.50 8.61 -7.35
N GLY A 174 13.57 9.32 -6.22
CA GLY A 174 12.50 10.20 -5.76
C GLY A 174 11.22 9.47 -5.31
N ALA A 175 11.28 8.15 -5.12
CA ALA A 175 10.22 7.40 -4.48
C ALA A 175 10.12 7.75 -3.00
N HIS A 176 8.89 7.80 -2.50
CA HIS A 176 8.57 8.10 -1.12
C HIS A 176 7.54 7.09 -0.67
N GLY A 177 8.03 6.00 -0.06
CA GLY A 177 7.17 4.90 0.36
C GLY A 177 6.18 5.42 1.37
N PHE A 178 4.90 5.35 1.05
CA PHE A 178 3.85 5.90 1.90
C PHE A 178 2.68 4.95 1.93
N LEU A 179 2.14 4.71 3.11
CA LEU A 179 0.92 3.95 3.31
C LEU A 179 0.04 4.70 4.30
N LEU A 180 -1.25 4.81 3.99
CA LEU A 180 -2.26 5.36 4.90
C LEU A 180 -3.52 4.51 4.86
N ALA A 181 -3.96 4.06 6.03
CA ALA A 181 -5.22 3.36 6.22
C ALA A 181 -6.18 4.24 7.05
N LEU A 182 -7.39 4.46 6.56
CA LEU A 182 -8.43 5.28 7.16
C LEU A 182 -9.68 4.42 7.37
N ALA A 183 -10.22 4.40 8.59
CA ALA A 183 -11.51 3.80 8.90
C ALA A 183 -12.10 4.40 10.18
N ALA A 184 -13.43 4.57 10.24
CA ALA A 184 -14.15 5.05 11.42
C ALA A 184 -13.55 6.36 12.01
N GLY A 185 -13.12 7.29 11.15
CA GLY A 185 -12.51 8.55 11.56
C GLY A 185 -11.09 8.45 12.15
N ARG A 186 -10.50 7.25 12.16
CA ARG A 186 -9.11 7.01 12.58
C ARG A 186 -8.24 6.75 11.38
N ALA A 187 -7.03 7.30 11.40
CA ALA A 187 -6.04 7.11 10.36
C ALA A 187 -4.74 6.59 10.95
N GLU A 188 -4.17 5.56 10.33
CA GLU A 188 -2.85 5.02 10.63
C GLU A 188 -1.99 5.17 9.38
N SER A 189 -0.71 5.51 9.54
CA SER A 189 0.15 5.77 8.40
C SER A 189 1.59 5.34 8.66
N VAL A 190 2.26 4.92 7.60
CA VAL A 190 3.69 4.62 7.58
C VAL A 190 4.33 5.40 6.45
N GLU A 191 5.40 6.10 6.77
CA GLU A 191 6.26 6.78 5.80
C GLU A 191 7.62 6.08 5.83
N LEU A 192 8.14 5.74 4.67
CA LEU A 192 9.44 5.13 4.48
C LEU A 192 10.37 6.17 3.88
N GLU A 193 11.39 6.52 4.64
CA GLU A 193 12.54 7.20 4.08
C GLU A 193 13.35 6.18 3.27
N ALA A 194 13.89 6.61 2.12
CA ALA A 194 14.87 5.82 1.41
C ALA A 194 16.02 5.45 2.36
N PRO A 195 16.52 4.20 2.34
CA PRO A 195 17.77 3.89 3.01
C PRO A 195 18.87 4.82 2.47
N PRO A 196 19.84 5.25 3.31
CA PRO A 196 20.95 6.07 2.83
C PRO A 196 21.64 5.38 1.65
N ALA A 197 21.89 6.13 0.57
CA ALA A 197 22.62 5.63 -0.59
C ALA A 197 24.02 5.19 -0.14
N GLY A 198 24.29 3.88 -0.14
CA GLY A 198 25.59 3.34 0.29
C GLY A 198 25.57 2.05 1.09
N ALA A 199 24.41 1.45 1.37
CA ALA A 199 24.38 0.02 1.68
C ALA A 199 24.52 -0.74 0.36
N ASP A 200 25.76 -0.97 -0.07
CA ASP A 200 26.03 -2.07 -0.98
C ASP A 200 25.38 -3.31 -0.35
N ALA A 201 24.33 -3.82 -0.98
CA ALA A 201 23.82 -5.14 -0.63
C ALA A 201 24.98 -6.13 -0.83
N PRO A 202 25.20 -7.08 0.11
CA PRO A 202 26.29 -8.03 0.01
C PRO A 202 26.24 -8.88 -1.27
#